data_AF-A0A0C9VDI6-F1
#
_entry.id   AF-A0A0C9VDI6-F1
#
_cell.length_a   1.000
_cell.length_b   1.000
_cell.length_c   1.000
_cell.angle_alpha   90.00
_cell.angle_beta   90.00
_cell.angle_gamma   90.00
#
_symmetry.space_group_name_H-M   'P 1'
#
loop_
_entity.id
_entity.type
_entity.pdbx_description
1 polymer ?
#
loop_
_entity_poly.entity_id
_entity_poly.type
_entity_poly.pdbx_seq_one_letter_code
_entity_poly.pdbx_strand_id
1 'polypeptide(L)'
;MLRIAPSTAARVARLSTRRFATAAESSYEAERQAIKEHAAQTTDLWRKISFYVCFPATLVTIAWVRNVENEHEAHIEHIKAENGGELPAAPEYDYMNKRAKPFPWGQNTLFFNPHVNKDMAAEE
;
A
#
# COMPACT_ATOMS: atom_id res chain seq x y z
N MET A 1 -86.22 53.14 7.46
CA MET A 1 -84.78 53.48 7.57
C MET A 1 -83.99 52.18 7.58
N LEU A 2 -83.28 51.90 6.50
CA LEU A 2 -82.49 50.68 6.27
C LEU A 2 -81.16 50.78 7.05
N ARG A 3 -80.76 49.74 7.80
CA ARG A 3 -79.41 49.65 8.37
C ARG A 3 -78.68 48.46 7.76
N ILE A 4 -77.62 48.76 7.01
CA ILE A 4 -76.72 47.83 6.35
C ILE A 4 -75.75 47.30 7.41
N ALA A 5 -75.62 45.97 7.53
CA ALA A 5 -74.63 45.32 8.39
C ALA A 5 -73.31 45.10 7.63
N PRO A 6 -72.13 45.33 8.24
CA PRO A 6 -70.86 45.02 7.60
C PRO A 6 -70.57 43.51 7.70
N SER A 7 -70.39 42.87 6.54
CA SER A 7 -69.85 41.50 6.47
C SER A 7 -68.32 41.56 6.54
N THR A 8 -67.76 41.20 7.69
CA THR A 8 -66.31 40.99 7.84
C THR A 8 -65.96 39.54 7.52
N ALA A 9 -65.58 39.28 6.26
CA ALA A 9 -65.00 37.99 5.87
C ALA A 9 -63.57 37.89 6.41
N ALA A 10 -63.36 37.09 7.45
CA ALA A 10 -62.02 36.78 7.95
C ALA A 10 -61.26 35.92 6.94
N ARG A 11 -60.22 36.47 6.30
CA ARG A 11 -59.28 35.69 5.49
C ARG A 11 -58.39 34.87 6.41
N VAL A 12 -58.69 33.58 6.56
CA VAL A 12 -57.80 32.62 7.22
C VAL A 12 -56.56 32.44 6.34
N ALA A 13 -55.44 33.06 6.73
CA ALA A 13 -54.15 32.78 6.14
C ALA A 13 -53.77 31.33 6.50
N ARG A 14 -53.76 30.43 5.51
CA ARG A 14 -53.23 29.09 5.70
C ARG A 14 -51.72 29.22 5.93
N LEU A 15 -51.26 29.03 7.17
CA LEU A 15 -49.84 28.81 7.43
C LEU A 15 -49.43 27.53 6.70
N SER A 16 -48.65 27.69 5.64
CA SER A 16 -47.96 26.59 4.98
C SER A 16 -46.85 26.11 5.92
N THR A 17 -47.14 25.09 6.72
CA THR A 17 -46.12 24.39 7.50
C THR A 17 -45.20 23.69 6.51
N ARG A 18 -43.95 24.17 6.37
CA ARG A 18 -42.92 23.47 5.60
C ARG A 18 -42.68 22.12 6.25
N ARG A 19 -43.19 21.05 5.65
CA ARG A 19 -42.82 19.68 6.00
C ARG A 19 -41.41 19.46 5.45
N PHE A 20 -40.40 19.47 6.33
CA PHE A 20 -39.07 19.00 5.97
C PHE A 20 -39.19 17.54 5.50
N ALA A 21 -38.57 17.22 4.36
CA ALA A 21 -38.71 15.93 3.72
C ALA A 21 -37.97 14.84 4.51
N THR A 22 -38.67 14.20 5.45
CA THR A 22 -38.18 13.05 6.23
C THR A 22 -37.84 11.82 5.36
N ALA A 23 -38.27 11.80 4.10
CA ALA A 23 -37.95 10.74 3.15
C ALA A 23 -36.45 10.68 2.79
N ALA A 24 -35.74 11.82 2.78
CA ALA A 24 -34.31 11.87 2.44
C ALA A 24 -33.41 11.38 3.60
N GLU A 25 -33.83 11.60 4.85
CA GLU A 25 -33.11 11.05 6.02
C GLU A 25 -33.24 9.54 6.09
N SER A 26 -34.45 9.00 5.84
CA SER A 26 -34.68 7.54 5.79
C SER A 26 -33.88 6.84 4.70
N SER A 27 -33.72 7.45 3.51
CA SER A 27 -32.95 6.84 2.42
C SER A 27 -31.44 6.85 2.69
N TYR A 28 -30.91 7.96 3.23
CA TYR A 28 -29.50 8.08 3.57
C TYR A 28 -29.09 7.11 4.69
N GLU A 29 -29.93 6.97 5.72
CA GLU A 29 -29.68 6.01 6.81
C GLU A 29 -29.71 4.56 6.30
N ALA A 30 -30.65 4.23 5.41
CA ALA A 30 -30.72 2.91 4.79
C ALA A 30 -29.49 2.60 3.93
N GLU A 31 -29.04 3.54 3.10
CA GLU A 31 -27.81 3.41 2.31
C GLU A 31 -26.58 3.22 3.21
N ARG A 32 -26.49 3.97 4.30
CA ARG A 32 -25.37 3.85 5.25
C ARG A 32 -25.34 2.49 5.94
N GLN A 33 -26.50 1.91 6.28
CA GLN A 33 -26.55 0.56 6.83
C GLN A 33 -26.16 -0.49 5.78
N ALA A 34 -26.67 -0.36 4.55
CA ALA A 34 -26.31 -1.25 3.45
C ALA A 34 -24.79 -1.25 3.17
N ILE A 35 -24.15 -0.07 3.18
CA ILE A 35 -22.70 0.06 3.03
C ILE A 35 -21.95 -0.62 4.18
N LYS A 36 -22.42 -0.44 5.43
CA LYS A 36 -21.80 -1.07 6.59
C LYS A 36 -21.89 -2.59 6.52
N GLU A 37 -23.04 -3.14 6.14
CA GLU A 37 -23.24 -4.58 5.98
C GLU A 37 -22.35 -5.14 4.86
N HIS A 38 -22.32 -4.47 3.70
CA HIS A 38 -21.46 -4.86 2.59
C HIS A 38 -19.97 -4.79 2.95
N ALA A 39 -19.55 -3.76 3.69
CA ALA A 39 -18.18 -3.61 4.17
C ALA A 39 -17.81 -4.71 5.18
N ALA A 40 -18.72 -5.09 6.07
CA ALA A 40 -18.50 -6.18 7.01
C ALA A 40 -18.30 -7.52 6.29
N GLN A 41 -19.15 -7.83 5.31
CA GLN A 41 -19.03 -9.05 4.49
C GLN A 41 -17.74 -9.06 3.67
N THR A 42 -17.42 -7.93 3.02
CA THR A 42 -16.22 -7.79 2.20
C THR A 42 -14.95 -7.93 3.05
N THR A 43 -14.93 -7.32 4.24
CA THR A 43 -13.78 -7.42 5.16
C THR A 43 -13.57 -8.86 5.64
N ASP A 44 -14.65 -9.58 5.97
CA ASP A 44 -14.54 -10.98 6.35
C ASP A 44 -14.04 -11.87 5.19
N LEU A 45 -14.51 -11.62 3.97
CA LEU A 45 -14.03 -12.30 2.77
C LEU A 45 -12.52 -12.09 2.58
N TRP A 46 -12.04 -10.84 2.63
CA TRP A 46 -10.61 -10.53 2.44
C TRP A 46 -9.75 -11.11 3.56
N ARG A 47 -10.23 -11.08 4.81
CA ARG A 47 -9.56 -11.74 5.93
C ARG A 47 -9.36 -13.23 5.65
N LYS A 48 -10.39 -13.91 5.15
CA LYS A 48 -10.29 -15.34 4.79
C LYS A 48 -9.31 -15.56 3.65
N ILE A 49 -9.34 -14.75 2.59
CA ILE A 49 -8.38 -14.88 1.49
C ILE A 49 -6.94 -14.69 1.99
N SER A 50 -6.69 -13.68 2.83
CA SER A 50 -5.36 -13.44 3.40
C SER A 50 -4.84 -14.65 4.20
N PHE A 51 -5.68 -15.28 5.02
CA PHE A 51 -5.25 -16.40 5.86
C PHE A 51 -5.25 -17.75 5.16
N TYR A 52 -6.18 -18.00 4.23
CA TYR A 52 -6.32 -19.31 3.59
C TYR A 52 -5.64 -19.40 2.23
N VAL A 53 -5.28 -18.27 1.62
CA VAL A 53 -4.60 -18.24 0.32
C VAL A 53 -3.23 -17.58 0.45
N CYS A 54 -3.18 -16.31 0.88
CA CYS A 54 -1.92 -15.58 0.89
C CYS A 54 -0.92 -16.19 1.88
N PHE A 55 -1.35 -16.50 3.11
CA PHE A 55 -0.45 -17.05 4.13
C PHE A 55 0.16 -18.40 3.72
N PRO A 56 -0.61 -19.42 3.28
CA PRO A 56 -0.03 -20.67 2.76
C PRO A 56 0.86 -20.46 1.55
N ALA A 57 0.47 -19.59 0.60
CA ALA A 57 1.31 -19.29 -0.55
C ALA A 57 2.65 -18.69 -0.14
N THR A 58 2.66 -17.75 0.80
CA THR A 58 3.90 -17.16 1.36
C THR A 58 4.79 -18.23 2.01
N LEU A 59 4.21 -19.18 2.75
CA LEU A 59 5.00 -20.28 3.35
C LEU A 59 5.68 -21.15 2.28
N VAL A 60 4.98 -21.47 1.19
CA VAL A 60 5.56 -22.21 0.06
C VAL A 60 6.68 -21.39 -0.59
N THR A 61 6.46 -20.10 -0.82
CA THR A 61 7.49 -19.22 -1.39
C THR A 61 8.71 -19.12 -0.48
N ILE A 62 8.53 -19.03 0.85
CA ILE A 62 9.65 -19.01 1.81
C ILE A 62 10.48 -20.29 1.69
N ALA A 63 9.83 -21.46 1.64
CA ALA A 63 10.53 -22.73 1.51
C ALA A 63 11.31 -22.81 0.19
N TRP A 64 10.71 -22.36 -0.92
CA TRP A 64 11.37 -22.33 -2.21
C TRP A 64 12.57 -21.36 -2.25
N VAL A 65 12.39 -20.13 -1.76
CA VAL A 65 13.47 -19.12 -1.70
C VAL A 65 14.62 -19.63 -0.84
N ARG A 66 14.35 -20.32 0.28
CA ARG A 66 15.41 -20.93 1.10
C ARG A 66 16.25 -21.95 0.33
N ASN A 67 15.62 -22.76 -0.53
CA ASN A 67 16.38 -23.72 -1.34
C ASN A 67 17.25 -23.00 -2.37
N VAL A 68 16.71 -21.98 -3.03
CA VAL A 68 17.46 -21.17 -4.00
C VAL A 68 18.61 -20.43 -3.33
N GLU A 69 18.41 -19.88 -2.13
CA GLU A 69 19.48 -19.21 -1.36
C GLU A 69 20.60 -20.19 -1.01
N ASN A 70 20.27 -21.40 -0.55
CA ASN A 70 21.27 -22.44 -0.28
C ASN A 70 22.06 -22.81 -1.54
N GLU A 71 21.43 -22.87 -2.72
CA GLU A 71 22.11 -23.09 -4.00
C GLU A 71 23.07 -21.92 -4.34
N HIS A 72 22.67 -20.68 -4.06
CA HIS A 72 23.54 -19.51 -4.24
C HIS A 72 24.74 -19.54 -3.28
N GLU A 73 24.53 -19.86 -2.01
CA GLU A 73 25.61 -20.01 -1.03
C GLU A 73 26.62 -21.07 -1.48
N ALA A 74 26.14 -22.25 -1.87
CA ALA A 74 26.99 -23.33 -2.37
C ALA A 74 27.76 -22.94 -3.64
N HIS A 75 27.14 -22.20 -4.56
CA HIS A 75 27.81 -21.69 -5.75
C HIS A 75 28.92 -20.69 -5.42
N ILE A 76 28.67 -19.78 -4.48
CA ILE A 76 29.66 -18.81 -4.00
C ILE A 76 30.84 -19.53 -3.33
N GLU A 77 30.57 -20.55 -2.50
CA GLU A 77 31.60 -21.36 -1.87
C GLU A 77 32.45 -22.13 -2.88
N HIS A 78 31.83 -22.69 -3.93
CA HIS A 78 32.54 -23.36 -5.01
C HIS A 78 33.48 -22.41 -5.74
N ILE A 79 33.00 -21.22 -6.11
CA ILE A 79 33.82 -20.18 -6.75
C ILE A 79 34.99 -19.79 -5.84
N LYS A 80 34.76 -19.59 -4.54
CA LYS A 80 35.84 -19.29 -3.60
C LYS A 80 36.87 -20.42 -3.55
N ALA A 81 36.42 -21.68 -3.50
CA ALA A 81 37.31 -22.84 -3.47
C ALA A 81 38.19 -22.92 -4.73
N GLU A 82 37.65 -22.61 -5.91
CA GLU A 82 38.40 -22.58 -7.18
C GLU A 82 39.40 -21.41 -7.25
N ASN A 83 39.14 -20.31 -6.54
CA ASN A 83 39.95 -19.09 -6.57
C ASN A 83 40.82 -18.89 -5.31
N GLY A 84 41.21 -19.98 -4.64
CA GLY A 84 42.16 -19.93 -3.52
C GLY A 84 41.58 -19.47 -2.17
N GLY A 85 40.26 -19.56 -2.01
CA GLY A 85 39.53 -19.22 -0.77
C GLY A 85 38.88 -17.84 -0.78
N GLU A 86 39.10 -17.04 -1.84
CA GLU A 86 38.54 -15.70 -1.99
C GLU A 86 37.68 -15.61 -3.25
N LEU A 87 36.76 -14.64 -3.27
CA LEU A 87 35.98 -14.39 -4.50
C LEU A 87 36.90 -13.75 -5.55
N PRO A 88 36.77 -14.16 -6.83
CA PRO A 88 37.54 -13.55 -7.90
C PRO A 88 37.21 -12.06 -7.97
N ALA A 89 38.24 -11.24 -8.25
CA ALA A 89 38.04 -9.83 -8.51
C ALA A 89 37.04 -9.66 -9.67
N ALA A 90 36.01 -8.84 -9.47
CA ALA A 90 35.05 -8.55 -10.52
C ALA A 90 35.79 -7.95 -11.74
N PRO A 91 35.46 -8.36 -12.98
CA PRO A 91 36.07 -7.78 -14.17
C PRO A 91 35.96 -6.25 -14.13
N GLU A 92 37.00 -5.52 -14.47
CA GLU A 92 36.95 -4.07 -14.47
C GLU A 92 36.62 -3.56 -15.87
N TYR A 93 35.36 -3.15 -16.06
CA TYR A 93 34.92 -2.50 -17.29
C TYR A 93 34.72 -1.00 -17.05
N ASP A 94 35.06 -0.17 -18.03
CA ASP A 94 35.02 1.31 -17.96
C ASP A 94 33.66 1.91 -17.56
N TYR A 95 32.58 1.16 -17.76
CA TYR A 95 31.23 1.57 -17.41
C TYR A 95 30.81 1.15 -15.99
N MET A 96 31.52 0.22 -15.36
CA MET A 96 31.22 -0.25 -14.01
C MET A 96 31.90 0.64 -12.97
N ASN A 97 31.25 0.80 -11.82
CA ASN A 97 31.77 1.56 -10.68
C ASN A 97 32.24 3.01 -10.97
N LYS A 98 31.89 3.58 -12.13
CA LYS A 98 32.24 4.94 -12.50
C LYS A 98 31.75 5.95 -11.45
N ARG A 99 32.63 6.87 -11.06
CA ARG A 99 32.34 8.02 -10.20
C ARG A 99 32.80 9.29 -10.88
N ALA A 100 31.85 10.14 -11.26
CA ALA A 100 32.18 11.48 -11.77
C ALA A 100 32.33 12.51 -10.64
N LYS A 101 31.63 12.29 -9.53
CA LYS A 101 31.66 13.08 -8.29
C LYS A 101 31.44 12.13 -7.10
N PRO A 102 32.02 12.43 -5.93
CA PRO A 102 31.76 11.67 -4.71
C PRO A 102 30.29 11.79 -4.28
N PHE A 103 29.79 10.80 -3.54
CA PHE A 103 28.53 10.95 -2.82
C PHE A 103 28.73 11.85 -1.59
N PRO A 104 27.65 12.43 -1.03
CA PRO A 104 27.74 13.31 0.13
C PRO A 104 28.31 12.68 1.42
N TRP A 105 28.45 11.35 1.48
CA TRP A 105 28.94 10.59 2.63
C TRP A 105 30.17 9.73 2.33
N GLY A 106 30.71 9.77 1.10
CA GLY A 106 31.88 8.97 0.70
C GLY A 106 31.82 8.47 -0.75
N GLN A 107 32.77 7.62 -1.16
CA GLN A 107 32.84 7.07 -2.53
C GLN A 107 31.95 5.85 -2.75
N ASN A 108 31.65 5.12 -1.67
CA ASN A 108 30.86 3.90 -1.69
C ASN A 108 29.36 4.18 -1.59
N THR A 109 28.56 3.26 -2.12
CA THR A 109 27.10 3.35 -2.12
C THR A 109 26.52 3.18 -0.72
N LEU A 110 25.26 3.56 -0.51
CA LEU A 110 24.60 3.46 0.80
C LEU A 110 24.47 2.01 1.29
N PHE A 111 24.30 1.06 0.38
CA PHE A 111 24.22 -0.37 0.66
C PHE A 111 25.48 -1.10 0.17
N PHE A 112 26.65 -0.50 0.41
CA PHE A 112 27.92 -1.12 0.10
C PHE A 112 28.20 -2.32 1.00
N ASN A 113 28.60 -3.44 0.41
CA ASN A 113 29.05 -4.62 1.13
C ASN A 113 30.47 -5.01 0.67
N PRO A 114 31.50 -4.95 1.55
CA PRO A 114 32.89 -5.22 1.19
C PRO A 114 33.14 -6.67 0.75
N HIS A 115 32.24 -7.60 1.06
CA HIS A 115 32.38 -9.01 0.64
C HIS A 115 32.00 -9.24 -0.83
N VAL A 116 31.24 -8.33 -1.45
CA VAL A 116 30.70 -8.51 -2.82
C VAL A 116 30.93 -7.31 -3.72
N ASN A 117 31.18 -6.14 -3.17
CA ASN A 117 31.39 -4.91 -3.92
C ASN A 117 32.85 -4.46 -3.81
N LYS A 118 33.38 -3.98 -4.94
CA LYS A 118 34.70 -3.33 -4.99
C LYS A 118 34.67 -2.02 -4.19
N ASP A 119 35.64 -1.83 -3.31
CA ASP A 119 35.80 -0.60 -2.54
C ASP A 119 36.33 0.52 -3.44
N MET A 120 35.55 1.59 -3.59
CA MET A 120 35.91 2.75 -4.41
C MET A 120 36.70 3.81 -3.65
N ALA A 121 36.84 3.68 -2.32
CA ALA A 121 37.66 4.60 -1.52
C ALA A 121 39.15 4.21 -1.51
N ALA A 122 39.47 2.95 -1.80
CA ALA A 122 40.84 2.45 -1.85
C ALA A 122 41.61 2.81 -3.14
N GLU A 123 40.94 3.47 -4.09
CA GLU A 123 41.53 3.88 -5.38
C GLU A 123 41.90 5.38 -5.44
N GLU A 124 41.64 6.14 -4.38
CA GLU A 124 42.17 7.51 -4.19
C GLU A 124 43.53 7.50 -3.51
#